data_AF-A0A498L887-F1
#
_entry.id   AF-A0A498L887-F1
#
_cell.length_a   1.000
_cell.length_b   1.000
_cell.length_c   1.000
_cell.angle_alpha   90.00
_cell.angle_beta   90.00
_cell.angle_gamma   90.00
#
_symmetry.space_group_name_H-M   'P 1'
#
loop_
_entity.id
_entity.type
_entity.pdbx_description
1 polymer ?
#
loop_
_entity_poly.entity_id
_entity_poly.type
_entity_poly.pdbx_seq_one_letter_code
_entity_poly.pdbx_strand_id
1 'polypeptide(L)'
;MSRESVLVEVVRAVAEVDGVEPHELDYSLYDYVDTEALESLAAFDRSNWSLIFEIPDHEVTLTGTGELLIDGELQRRLDSVEFERLD
;
A
#
# COMPACT_ATOMS: atom_id res chain seq x y z
N MET A 1 -4.32 10.69 -4.79
CA MET A 1 -3.14 9.98 -4.22
C MET A 1 -1.91 10.22 -5.09
N SER A 2 -0.74 10.52 -4.54
CA SER A 2 0.52 10.54 -5.31
C SER A 2 1.15 9.14 -5.34
N ARG A 3 1.64 8.77 -6.53
CA ARG A 3 2.15 7.43 -6.92
C ARG A 3 3.17 6.84 -5.93
N GLU A 4 4.09 7.68 -5.47
CA GLU A 4 5.18 7.30 -4.55
C GLU A 4 4.70 7.08 -3.11
N SER A 5 3.55 7.63 -2.72
CA SER A 5 3.03 7.53 -1.36
C SER A 5 2.42 6.16 -1.06
N VAL A 6 1.78 5.50 -2.02
CA VAL A 6 1.04 4.25 -1.73
C VAL A 6 2.01 3.10 -1.47
N LEU A 7 3.04 2.95 -2.32
CA LEU A 7 4.05 1.89 -2.16
C LEU A 7 4.78 2.03 -0.82
N VAL A 8 5.22 3.24 -0.48
CA VAL A 8 5.92 3.48 0.80
C VAL A 8 5.03 3.14 1.99
N GLU A 9 3.75 3.47 1.93
CA GLU A 9 2.81 3.22 3.03
C GLU A 9 2.47 1.72 3.16
N VAL A 10 2.37 0.99 2.04
CA VAL A 10 2.23 -0.47 2.04
C VAL A 10 3.44 -1.13 2.69
N VAL A 11 4.66 -0.79 2.25
CA VAL A 11 5.91 -1.34 2.82
C VAL A 11 5.96 -1.07 4.33
N ARG A 12 5.63 0.16 4.75
CA ARG A 12 5.64 0.55 6.16
C ARG A 12 4.64 -0.24 6.99
N ALA A 13 3.41 -0.40 6.52
CA ALA A 13 2.39 -1.14 7.25
C ALA A 13 2.78 -2.61 7.42
N VAL A 14 3.34 -3.23 6.37
CA VAL A 14 3.84 -4.61 6.42
C VAL A 14 4.98 -4.73 7.42
N ALA A 15 5.98 -3.87 7.32
CA ALA A 15 7.12 -3.86 8.24
C ALA A 15 6.70 -3.62 9.70
N GLU A 16 5.69 -2.77 9.94
CA GLU A 16 5.11 -2.55 11.27
C GLU A 16 4.44 -3.80 11.85
N VAL A 17 3.75 -4.59 11.01
CA VAL A 17 3.16 -5.88 11.41
C VAL A 17 4.23 -6.92 11.71
N ASP A 18 5.27 -6.98 10.89
CA ASP A 18 6.44 -7.85 11.09
C ASP A 18 7.34 -7.39 12.26
N GLY A 19 7.18 -6.15 12.72
CA GLY A 19 8.00 -5.54 13.77
C GLY A 19 9.44 -5.24 13.36
N VAL A 20 9.68 -5.08 12.05
CA VAL A 20 10.99 -4.81 11.44
C VAL A 20 11.00 -3.44 10.77
N GLU A 21 12.18 -2.93 10.40
CA GLU A 21 12.22 -1.73 9.56
C GLU A 21 11.87 -2.05 8.09
N PRO A 22 11.29 -1.10 7.32
CA PRO A 22 10.94 -1.30 5.91
C PRO A 22 12.07 -1.80 5.00
N HIS A 23 13.32 -1.53 5.38
CA HIS A 23 14.52 -1.93 4.64
C HIS A 23 15.11 -3.25 5.14
N GLU A 24 14.58 -3.79 6.24
CA GLU A 24 14.94 -5.10 6.80
C GLU A 24 14.02 -6.22 6.29
N LEU A 25 12.99 -5.89 5.52
CA LEU A 25 12.20 -6.89 4.81
C LEU A 25 13.12 -7.68 3.86
N ASP A 26 13.21 -8.98 4.08
CA ASP A 26 13.99 -9.93 3.25
C ASP A 26 13.43 -10.10 1.82
N TYR A 27 12.33 -9.41 1.50
CA TYR A 27 11.65 -9.47 0.22
C TYR A 27 11.33 -8.08 -0.32
N SER A 28 11.30 -7.97 -1.64
CA SER A 28 10.84 -6.77 -2.32
C SER A 28 9.38 -6.92 -2.70
N LEU A 29 8.55 -5.91 -2.44
CA LEU A 29 7.16 -5.89 -2.88
C LEU A 29 7.03 -6.07 -4.41
N TYR A 30 8.01 -5.61 -5.17
CA TYR A 30 8.09 -5.80 -6.63
C TYR A 30 8.09 -7.27 -7.08
N ASP A 31 8.49 -8.21 -6.22
CA ASP A 31 8.48 -9.65 -6.54
C ASP A 31 7.08 -10.28 -6.42
N TYR A 32 6.17 -9.64 -5.68
CA TYR A 32 4.85 -10.21 -5.33
C TYR A 32 3.70 -9.43 -5.96
N VAL A 33 3.88 -8.12 -6.13
CA VAL A 33 2.87 -7.24 -6.70
C VAL A 33 3.45 -6.42 -7.83
N ASP A 34 2.67 -6.31 -8.90
CA ASP A 34 3.01 -5.47 -10.03
C ASP A 34 2.81 -4.01 -9.61
N THR A 35 3.91 -3.36 -9.22
CA THR A 35 3.87 -2.00 -8.68
C THR A 35 3.29 -1.03 -9.70
N GLU A 36 3.52 -1.23 -11.00
CA GLU A 36 2.93 -0.40 -12.05
C GLU A 36 1.40 -0.53 -12.12
N ALA A 37 0.86 -1.71 -11.84
CA ALA A 37 -0.58 -1.93 -11.75
C ALA A 37 -1.16 -1.25 -10.49
N LEU A 38 -0.47 -1.36 -9.36
CA LEU A 38 -0.86 -0.74 -8.09
C LEU A 38 -0.88 0.79 -8.20
N GLU A 39 0.12 1.34 -8.88
CA GLU A 39 0.24 2.76 -9.22
C GLU A 39 -0.87 3.22 -10.17
N SER A 40 -1.18 2.41 -11.19
CA SER A 40 -2.28 2.69 -12.12
C SER A 40 -3.63 2.71 -11.40
N LEU A 41 -3.86 1.78 -10.47
CA LEU A 41 -5.06 1.70 -9.65
C LEU A 41 -5.17 2.89 -8.68
N ALA A 42 -4.06 3.29 -8.06
CA ALA A 42 -4.00 4.46 -7.17
C ALA A 42 -4.27 5.78 -7.91
N ALA A 43 -3.96 5.86 -9.21
CA ALA A 43 -4.31 7.00 -10.05
C ALA A 43 -5.82 7.10 -10.33
N PHE A 44 -6.56 5.99 -10.24
CA PHE A 44 -8.03 6.00 -10.27
C PHE A 44 -8.59 6.38 -8.90
N ASP A 45 -8.43 7.66 -8.56
CA ASP A 45 -9.11 8.34 -7.46
C ASP A 45 -10.63 8.09 -7.66
N ARG A 46 -11.27 7.27 -6.80
CA ARG A 46 -12.74 7.02 -6.73
C ARG A 46 -13.33 5.86 -7.53
N SER A 47 -12.74 4.66 -7.49
CA SER A 47 -13.45 3.46 -7.97
C SER A 47 -13.60 2.40 -6.88
N ASN A 48 -14.71 1.64 -6.89
CA ASN A 48 -14.98 0.49 -6.03
C ASN A 48 -14.08 -0.70 -6.41
N TRP A 49 -12.77 -0.52 -6.31
CA TRP A 49 -11.80 -1.59 -6.52
C TRP A 49 -11.19 -2.00 -5.18
N SER A 50 -10.81 -3.27 -5.11
CA SER A 50 -10.02 -3.85 -4.03
C SER A 50 -8.93 -4.69 -4.68
N LEU A 51 -7.68 -4.42 -4.33
CA LEU A 51 -6.53 -5.23 -4.70
C LEU A 51 -6.16 -6.07 -3.49
N ILE A 52 -6.06 -7.38 -3.70
CA ILE A 52 -5.63 -8.32 -2.68
C ILE A 52 -4.41 -9.04 -3.26
N PHE A 53 -3.32 -9.06 -2.50
CA PHE A 53 -2.12 -9.78 -2.88
C PHE A 53 -1.46 -10.40 -1.63
N GLU A 54 -0.81 -11.53 -1.84
CA GLU A 54 -0.14 -12.28 -0.79
C GLU A 54 1.35 -11.95 -0.81
N ILE A 55 1.89 -11.64 0.37
CA ILE A 55 3.32 -11.52 0.64
C ILE A 55 3.71 -12.65 1.62
N PRO A 56 5.01 -12.88 1.87
CA PRO A 56 5.40 -13.84 2.88
C PRO A 56 4.72 -13.52 4.22
N ASP A 57 4.08 -14.54 4.81
CA ASP A 57 3.40 -14.50 6.10
C ASP A 57 2.13 -13.63 6.20
N HIS A 58 1.80 -12.81 5.20
CA HIS A 58 0.68 -11.87 5.28
C HIS A 58 -0.13 -11.70 3.98
N GLU A 59 -1.44 -11.43 4.11
CA GLU A 59 -2.32 -10.99 3.02
C GLU A 59 -2.54 -9.48 3.10
N VAL A 60 -2.21 -8.75 2.04
CA VAL A 60 -2.42 -7.30 1.96
C VAL A 60 -3.62 -7.00 1.08
N THR A 61 -4.57 -6.23 1.64
CA THR A 61 -5.74 -5.70 0.93
C THR A 61 -5.67 -4.18 0.86
N LEU A 62 -5.69 -3.63 -0.35
CA LEU A 62 -5.80 -2.20 -0.60
C LEU A 62 -7.11 -1.88 -1.31
N THR A 63 -7.88 -0.94 -0.77
CA THR A 63 -9.13 -0.49 -1.39
C THR A 63 -8.95 0.83 -2.15
N GLY A 64 -9.78 1.06 -3.15
CA GLY A 64 -9.84 2.35 -3.87
C GLY A 64 -10.36 3.52 -3.03
N THR A 65 -10.84 3.25 -1.82
CA THR A 65 -11.14 4.26 -0.79
C THR A 65 -9.90 4.66 0.03
N GLY A 66 -8.76 3.97 -0.17
CA GLY A 66 -7.51 4.21 0.53
C GLY A 66 -7.35 3.39 1.80
N GLU A 67 -8.17 2.38 2.03
CA GLU A 67 -8.03 1.50 3.21
C GLU A 67 -7.00 0.42 2.92
N LEU A 68 -6.01 0.29 3.81
CA LEU A 68 -4.96 -0.71 3.77
C LEU A 68 -5.16 -1.67 4.95
N LEU A 69 -5.46 -2.92 4.62
CA LEU A 69 -5.65 -4.00 5.57
C LEU A 69 -4.54 -5.05 5.41
N ILE A 70 -4.08 -5.59 6.52
CA ILE A 70 -3.13 -6.71 6.56
C ILE A 70 -3.76 -7.82 7.38
N ASP A 71 -3.85 -9.02 6.81
CA ASP A 71 -4.58 -10.18 7.37
C ASP A 71 -6.04 -9.85 7.76
N GLY A 72 -6.65 -8.93 7.02
CA GLY A 72 -8.00 -8.44 7.27
C GLY A 72 -8.12 -7.40 8.39
N GLU A 73 -7.01 -6.98 9.02
CA GLU A 73 -6.99 -5.92 10.02
C GLU A 73 -6.62 -4.56 9.38
N LEU A 74 -7.45 -3.53 9.59
CA LEU A 74 -7.19 -2.18 9.07
C LEU A 74 -5.98 -1.57 9.77
N GLN A 75 -4.84 -1.57 9.07
CA GLN A 75 -3.60 -0.97 9.57
C GLN A 75 -3.58 0.54 9.35
N ARG A 76 -4.00 0.96 8.15
CA ARG A 76 -3.91 2.37 7.79
C ARG A 76 -5.01 2.77 6.82
N ARG A 77 -5.38 4.04 6.89
CA ARG A 77 -6.20 4.69 5.88
C ARG A 77 -5.36 5.77 5.23
N LEU A 78 -5.04 5.53 3.96
CA LEU A 78 -4.47 6.50 3.05
C LEU A 78 -5.62 7.46 2.72
N ASP A 79 -5.86 8.43 3.61
CA ASP A 79 -6.64 9.59 3.23
C ASP A 79 -5.80 10.39 2.25
N SER A 80 -6.42 10.95 1.21
CA SER A 80 -5.73 11.77 0.22
C SER A 80 -5.01 12.89 0.95
N VAL A 81 -3.73 12.72 1.25
CA VAL A 81 -2.86 13.81 1.63
C VAL A 81 -2.86 14.72 0.42
N GLU A 82 -3.58 15.82 0.56
CA GLU A 82 -3.46 17.00 -0.28
C GLU A 82 -2.00 17.41 -0.12
N PHE A 83 -1.13 16.86 -0.97
CA PHE A 83 0.25 17.30 -1.06
C PHE A 83 0.16 18.77 -1.42
N GLU A 84 0.38 19.62 -0.42
CA GLU A 84 0.52 21.05 -0.59
C GLU A 84 1.46 21.26 -1.78
N ARG A 85 0.91 21.90 -2.82
CA ARG A 85 1.68 22.38 -3.95
C ARG A 85 2.86 23.18 -3.38
N LEU A 86 4.07 22.64 -3.44
CA LEU A 86 5.27 23.43 -3.22
C LEU A 86 5.40 24.35 -4.45
N ASP A 87 5.01 25.61 -4.27
CA ASP A 87 5.25 26.74 -5.19
C ASP A 87 6.74 26.95 -5.50
#